data_AF-A0A1J6XFY1-F1
#
_entry.id   AF-A0A1J6XFY1-F1
#
_cell.length_a   1.000
_cell.length_b   1.000
_cell.length_c   1.000
_cell.angle_alpha   90.00
_cell.angle_beta   90.00
_cell.angle_gamma   90.00
#
_symmetry.space_group_name_H-M   'P 1'
#
loop_
_entity.id
_entity.type
_entity.pdbx_description
1 polymer ?
#
loop_
_entity_poly.entity_id
_entity_poly.type
_entity_poly.pdbx_seq_one_letter_code
_entity_poly.pdbx_strand_id
1 'polypeptide(L)'
;MDRLETMVYGRSSSVTNGRTRFAGNESILVEGSGKVEGWWIVTGTQRVTGRLEGSGVFDWTGPMNLRGAQTVTGDVTYTGKLTVNGPWKLVGAGEITGNVKLTGDFELLPGGRIKVDGMIIDPSGGGSVTFPGGAEVSADPGGGIRMIQGANRVYVGSGLVSLQYGTRSYSISASGHRMGGLNVRESALANGAPAGTVWADESGGVYRIIP
;
A
#
# COMPACT_ATOMS: atom_id res chain seq x y z
N MET A 1 -67.35 29.67 18.05
CA MET A 1 -67.85 29.60 16.66
C MET A 1 -67.76 28.15 16.26
N ASP A 2 -68.90 27.51 15.99
CA ASP A 2 -68.91 26.11 15.53
C ASP A 2 -68.28 26.02 14.14
N ARG A 3 -67.47 24.98 13.95
CA ARG A 3 -66.84 24.66 12.66
C ARG A 3 -67.95 24.25 11.70
N LEU A 4 -68.12 25.00 10.60
CA LEU A 4 -69.04 24.60 9.53
C LEU A 4 -68.41 23.41 8.79
N GLU A 5 -68.94 22.21 9.03
CA GLU A 5 -68.53 21.00 8.33
C GLU A 5 -69.49 20.76 7.16
N THR A 6 -68.94 20.69 5.94
CA THR A 6 -69.72 20.37 4.74
C THR A 6 -69.00 19.27 4.00
N MET A 7 -69.63 18.09 3.90
CA MET A 7 -69.13 16.97 3.10
C MET A 7 -69.69 17.07 1.70
N VAL A 8 -68.81 17.09 0.69
CA VAL A 8 -69.18 17.08 -0.73
C VAL A 8 -68.58 15.84 -1.37
N TYR A 9 -69.43 14.95 -1.88
CA TYR A 9 -69.00 13.76 -2.61
C TYR A 9 -68.85 14.08 -4.09
N GLY A 10 -67.67 14.55 -4.51
CA GLY A 10 -67.34 14.79 -5.91
C GLY A 10 -66.58 13.62 -6.54
N ARG A 11 -66.98 13.16 -7.73
CA ARG A 11 -66.21 12.16 -8.50
C ARG A 11 -64.93 12.75 -9.11
N SER A 12 -64.95 14.04 -9.45
CA SER A 12 -63.82 14.78 -10.00
C SER A 12 -63.99 16.27 -9.73
N SER A 13 -62.88 16.98 -9.53
CA SER A 13 -62.82 18.45 -9.47
C SER A 13 -61.56 18.90 -10.19
N SER A 14 -61.60 20.06 -10.84
CA SER A 14 -60.47 20.61 -11.58
C SER A 14 -60.40 22.13 -11.43
N VAL A 15 -59.19 22.64 -11.25
CA VAL A 15 -58.90 24.08 -11.27
C VAL A 15 -57.92 24.32 -12.42
N THR A 16 -58.28 25.18 -13.38
CA THR A 16 -57.42 25.52 -14.53
C THR A 16 -56.99 26.98 -14.40
N ASN A 17 -55.69 27.25 -14.54
CA ASN A 17 -55.08 28.59 -14.40
C ASN A 17 -55.35 29.29 -13.05
N GLY A 18 -55.76 28.54 -12.03
CA GLY A 18 -56.07 29.05 -10.69
C GLY A 18 -55.16 28.46 -9.60
N ARG A 19 -55.40 28.87 -8.35
CA ARG A 19 -54.69 28.37 -7.17
C ARG A 19 -55.69 27.81 -6.17
N THR A 20 -55.41 26.62 -5.67
CA THR A 20 -56.08 26.09 -4.47
C THR A 20 -55.18 26.33 -3.26
N ARG A 21 -55.77 26.79 -2.15
CA ARG A 21 -55.06 26.94 -0.87
C ARG A 21 -55.79 26.12 0.19
N PHE A 22 -55.05 25.27 0.86
CA PHE A 22 -55.49 24.54 2.05
C PHE A 22 -54.79 25.16 3.26
N ALA A 23 -55.55 25.50 4.31
CA ALA A 23 -55.02 26.13 5.51
C ALA A 23 -55.36 25.24 6.72
N GLY A 24 -54.31 24.78 7.42
CA GLY A 24 -54.44 23.88 8.58
C GLY A 24 -53.47 22.70 8.50
N ASN A 25 -53.07 22.19 9.66
CA ASN A 25 -52.34 20.94 9.80
C ASN A 25 -53.30 19.83 9.41
N GLU A 26 -52.93 18.94 8.46
CA GLU A 26 -53.80 17.86 7.93
C GLU A 26 -54.93 18.29 6.99
N SER A 27 -54.77 19.44 6.32
CA SER A 27 -55.77 19.96 5.39
C SER A 27 -55.88 19.19 4.05
N ILE A 28 -54.97 18.25 3.78
CA ILE A 28 -54.99 17.36 2.62
C ILE A 28 -54.62 15.94 3.06
N LEU A 29 -55.45 14.96 2.73
CA LEU A 29 -55.15 13.53 2.78
C LEU A 29 -55.41 12.94 1.38
N VAL A 30 -54.44 12.20 0.85
CA VAL A 30 -54.57 11.47 -0.41
C VAL A 30 -54.48 9.98 -0.10
N GLU A 31 -55.59 9.28 -0.21
CA GLU A 31 -55.63 7.82 -0.11
C GLU A 31 -55.45 7.22 -1.52
N GLY A 32 -54.39 6.43 -1.71
CA GLY A 32 -54.01 5.88 -3.02
C GLY A 32 -52.78 6.59 -3.61
N SER A 33 -52.88 7.06 -4.85
CA SER A 33 -51.75 7.66 -5.58
C SER A 33 -51.97 9.14 -5.88
N GLY A 34 -50.95 9.97 -5.64
CA GLY A 34 -50.87 11.34 -6.13
C GLY A 34 -49.78 11.45 -7.20
N LYS A 35 -50.08 12.14 -8.31
CA LYS A 35 -49.08 12.53 -9.31
C LYS A 35 -48.95 14.05 -9.29
N VAL A 36 -47.71 14.54 -9.25
CA VAL A 36 -47.40 15.95 -9.40
C VAL A 36 -46.49 16.09 -10.60
N GLU A 37 -46.93 16.87 -11.59
CA GLU A 37 -46.10 17.27 -12.71
C GLU A 37 -45.52 18.65 -12.42
N GLY A 38 -44.20 18.79 -12.52
CA GLY A 38 -43.47 19.99 -12.12
C GLY A 38 -42.86 19.87 -10.72
N TRP A 39 -42.84 20.97 -9.98
CA TRP A 39 -42.11 21.06 -8.71
C TRP A 39 -42.96 20.59 -7.52
N TRP A 40 -42.35 19.78 -6.66
CA TRP A 40 -42.84 19.49 -5.32
C TRP A 40 -41.90 20.13 -4.30
N ILE A 41 -42.38 21.16 -3.60
CA ILE A 41 -41.59 21.91 -2.61
C ILE A 41 -42.19 21.64 -1.23
N VAL A 42 -41.39 21.11 -0.30
CA VAL A 42 -41.78 20.89 1.10
C VAL A 42 -40.94 21.80 1.99
N THR A 43 -41.59 22.78 2.62
CA THR A 43 -40.97 23.57 3.69
C THR A 43 -41.25 22.88 5.03
N GLY A 44 -40.41 21.90 5.39
CA GLY A 44 -40.59 21.09 6.59
C GLY A 44 -40.08 19.66 6.42
N THR A 45 -40.65 18.73 7.18
CA THR A 45 -40.26 17.32 7.14
C THR A 45 -41.01 16.57 6.05
N GLN A 46 -40.28 15.85 5.19
CA GLN A 46 -40.84 14.83 4.32
C GLN A 46 -40.44 13.46 4.85
N ARG A 47 -41.41 12.57 5.06
CA ARG A 47 -41.17 11.17 5.40
C ARG A 47 -41.61 10.30 4.23
N VAL A 48 -40.70 9.48 3.72
CA VAL A 48 -40.97 8.44 2.72
C VAL A 48 -40.74 7.10 3.39
N THR A 49 -41.78 6.26 3.48
CA THR A 49 -41.71 4.92 4.10
C THR A 49 -41.51 3.80 3.08
N GLY A 50 -41.49 4.13 1.79
CA GLY A 50 -41.27 3.21 0.68
C GLY A 50 -40.02 3.54 -0.13
N ARG A 51 -39.99 3.06 -1.37
CA ARG A 51 -38.89 3.34 -2.31
C ARG A 51 -38.97 4.79 -2.77
N LEU A 52 -37.84 5.50 -2.67
CA LEU A 52 -37.62 6.77 -3.34
C LEU A 52 -36.75 6.49 -4.58
N GLU A 53 -37.28 6.78 -5.76
CA GLU A 53 -36.57 6.69 -7.03
C GLU A 53 -36.48 8.07 -7.65
N GLY A 54 -35.32 8.41 -8.18
CA GLY A 54 -35.12 9.67 -8.86
C GLY A 54 -33.94 9.57 -9.81
N SER A 55 -33.94 10.46 -10.80
CA SER A 55 -32.82 10.67 -11.71
C SER A 55 -32.37 12.11 -11.60
N GLY A 56 -31.07 12.36 -11.68
CA GLY A 56 -30.48 13.69 -11.59
C GLY A 56 -29.67 13.87 -10.32
N VAL A 57 -29.51 15.14 -9.90
CA VAL A 57 -28.70 15.51 -8.74
C VAL A 57 -29.51 15.37 -7.47
N PHE A 58 -28.93 14.69 -6.48
CA PHE A 58 -29.41 14.69 -5.10
C PHE A 58 -28.43 15.50 -4.25
N ASP A 59 -28.83 16.70 -3.84
CA ASP A 59 -28.07 17.56 -2.95
C ASP A 59 -28.63 17.44 -1.53
N TRP A 60 -27.80 17.05 -0.58
CA TRP A 60 -28.18 16.85 0.81
C TRP A 60 -27.24 17.64 1.72
N THR A 61 -27.83 18.47 2.56
CA THR A 61 -27.09 19.24 3.56
C THR A 61 -27.39 18.72 4.95
N GLY A 62 -26.35 18.67 5.79
CA GLY A 62 -26.43 18.12 7.14
C GLY A 62 -26.16 16.62 7.22
N PRO A 63 -26.30 16.02 8.41
CA PRO A 63 -25.97 14.62 8.63
C PRO A 63 -26.83 13.69 7.79
N MET A 64 -26.24 12.61 7.31
CA MET A 64 -26.92 11.54 6.58
C MET A 64 -26.57 10.19 7.22
N ASN A 65 -27.56 9.32 7.36
CA ASN A 65 -27.36 7.94 7.79
C ASN A 65 -27.96 7.00 6.73
N LEU A 66 -27.09 6.40 5.92
CA LEU A 66 -27.45 5.38 4.95
C LEU A 66 -27.25 4.00 5.57
N ARG A 67 -28.26 3.14 5.44
CA ARG A 67 -28.22 1.75 5.93
C ARG A 67 -28.35 0.79 4.77
N GLY A 68 -27.74 -0.40 4.93
CA GLY A 68 -27.69 -1.41 3.88
C GLY A 68 -26.58 -1.16 2.86
N ALA A 69 -26.48 -2.06 1.88
CA ALA A 69 -25.45 -1.99 0.85
C ALA A 69 -25.63 -0.74 -0.02
N GLN A 70 -24.51 -0.09 -0.35
CA GLN A 70 -24.45 1.05 -1.25
C GLN A 70 -23.60 0.66 -2.45
N THR A 71 -24.04 1.06 -3.65
CA THR A 71 -23.25 0.92 -4.87
C THR A 71 -23.13 2.30 -5.49
N VAL A 72 -21.89 2.73 -5.74
CA VAL A 72 -21.58 3.98 -6.45
C VAL A 72 -20.71 3.60 -7.64
N THR A 73 -21.16 3.93 -8.85
CA THR A 73 -20.50 3.54 -10.10
C THR A 73 -19.61 4.65 -10.68
N GLY A 74 -19.47 5.77 -9.98
CA GLY A 74 -18.65 6.89 -10.39
C GLY A 74 -17.65 7.28 -9.29
N ASP A 75 -16.96 8.39 -9.52
CA ASP A 75 -15.95 8.89 -8.59
C ASP A 75 -16.59 9.29 -7.25
N VAL A 76 -15.88 8.96 -6.17
CA VAL A 76 -16.26 9.33 -4.81
C VAL A 76 -15.15 10.17 -4.23
N THR A 77 -15.47 11.41 -3.87
CA THR A 77 -14.59 12.25 -3.06
C THR A 77 -15.16 12.31 -1.64
N TYR A 78 -14.35 11.94 -0.66
CA TYR A 78 -14.68 12.07 0.75
C TYR A 78 -13.70 13.04 1.40
N THR A 79 -14.23 14.07 2.05
CA THR A 79 -13.42 15.06 2.76
C THR A 79 -13.55 14.86 4.26
N GLY A 80 -12.43 14.83 4.97
CA GLY A 80 -12.37 14.62 6.41
C GLY A 80 -12.01 13.19 6.80
N LYS A 81 -12.29 12.81 8.05
CA LYS A 81 -11.92 11.49 8.59
C LYS A 81 -12.86 10.40 8.08
N LEU A 82 -12.30 9.37 7.44
CA LEU A 82 -13.01 8.16 7.05
C LEU A 82 -12.62 7.01 8.00
N THR A 83 -13.63 6.33 8.55
CA THR A 83 -13.43 5.06 9.28
C THR A 83 -14.16 3.97 8.51
N VAL A 84 -13.42 3.00 7.98
CA VAL A 84 -13.99 1.79 7.37
C VAL A 84 -13.80 0.64 8.35
N ASN A 85 -14.91 0.06 8.79
CA ASN A 85 -14.89 -1.13 9.65
C ASN A 85 -15.09 -2.37 8.79
N GLY A 86 -14.35 -3.43 9.12
CA GLY A 86 -14.35 -4.67 8.34
C GLY A 86 -13.32 -4.68 7.21
N PRO A 87 -13.27 -5.78 6.44
CA PRO A 87 -12.32 -5.92 5.35
C PRO A 87 -12.64 -4.94 4.23
N TRP A 88 -11.60 -4.42 3.60
CA TRP A 88 -11.69 -3.57 2.43
C TRP A 88 -10.72 -4.06 1.36
N LYS A 89 -11.01 -3.74 0.11
CA LYS A 89 -10.16 -4.09 -1.04
C LYS A 89 -10.09 -2.87 -1.96
N LEU A 90 -8.88 -2.39 -2.19
CA LEU A 90 -8.59 -1.43 -3.24
C LEU A 90 -8.13 -2.21 -4.48
N VAL A 91 -8.74 -1.95 -5.64
CA VAL A 91 -8.32 -2.51 -6.92
C VAL A 91 -7.84 -1.35 -7.78
N GLY A 92 -6.59 -1.42 -8.23
CA GLY A 92 -5.93 -0.35 -8.96
C GLY A 92 -4.81 0.32 -8.15
N ALA A 93 -4.25 1.39 -8.71
CA ALA A 93 -3.24 2.19 -8.03
C ALA A 93 -3.88 3.08 -6.96
N GLY A 94 -3.14 3.34 -5.88
CA GLY A 94 -3.53 4.27 -4.83
C GLY A 94 -2.32 4.99 -4.27
N GLU A 95 -2.56 6.18 -3.73
CA GLU A 95 -1.56 6.98 -3.03
C GLU A 95 -2.05 7.23 -1.60
N ILE A 96 -1.15 7.07 -0.63
CA ILE A 96 -1.41 7.43 0.76
C ILE A 96 -0.37 8.47 1.15
N THR A 97 -0.83 9.70 1.37
CA THR A 97 0.00 10.78 1.90
C THR A 97 -0.10 10.76 3.43
N GLY A 98 0.97 10.33 4.08
CA GLY A 98 1.06 10.27 5.55
C GLY A 98 1.46 8.89 6.08
N ASN A 99 1.33 8.74 7.40
CA ASN A 99 1.80 7.55 8.08
C ASN A 99 0.82 6.38 7.92
N VAL A 100 1.36 5.20 7.62
CA VAL A 100 0.62 3.93 7.60
C VAL A 100 1.08 3.08 8.77
N LYS A 101 0.11 2.62 9.58
CA LYS A 101 0.35 1.61 10.62
C LYS A 101 -0.43 0.36 10.26
N LEU A 102 0.30 -0.73 10.01
CA LEU A 102 -0.26 -2.07 9.86
C LEU A 102 -0.08 -2.81 11.19
N THR A 103 -1.13 -3.50 11.66
CA THR A 103 -1.06 -4.34 12.86
C THR A 103 -1.00 -5.82 12.54
N GLY A 104 -1.20 -6.19 11.28
CA GLY A 104 -1.02 -7.55 10.75
C GLY A 104 0.08 -7.58 9.70
N ASP A 105 0.20 -8.72 9.03
CA ASP A 105 1.25 -8.95 8.04
C ASP A 105 1.09 -8.08 6.79
N PHE A 106 2.21 -7.75 6.18
CA PHE A 106 2.30 -7.10 4.88
C PHE A 106 2.87 -8.09 3.86
N GLU A 107 2.03 -8.53 2.92
CA GLU A 107 2.44 -9.40 1.83
C GLU A 107 2.62 -8.59 0.55
N LEU A 108 3.77 -8.77 -0.11
CA LEU A 108 4.07 -8.16 -1.40
C LEU A 108 3.88 -9.19 -2.50
N LEU A 109 2.99 -8.91 -3.45
CA LEU A 109 2.72 -9.80 -4.58
C LEU A 109 3.90 -9.86 -5.57
N PRO A 110 3.99 -10.93 -6.40
CA PRO A 110 5.04 -11.05 -7.41
C PRO A 110 5.15 -9.82 -8.31
N GLY A 111 6.38 -9.37 -8.52
CA GLY A 111 6.70 -8.16 -9.29
C GLY A 111 6.64 -6.85 -8.48
N GLY A 112 6.11 -6.89 -7.26
CA GLY A 112 6.17 -5.76 -6.33
C GLY A 112 7.59 -5.53 -5.78
N ARG A 113 7.90 -4.27 -5.44
CA ARG A 113 9.12 -3.87 -4.72
C ARG A 113 8.77 -2.88 -3.61
N ILE A 114 9.55 -2.86 -2.54
CA ILE A 114 9.46 -1.82 -1.50
C ILE A 114 10.58 -0.81 -1.76
N LYS A 115 10.21 0.45 -1.95
CA LYS A 115 11.18 1.55 -2.02
C LYS A 115 11.11 2.34 -0.73
N VAL A 116 12.26 2.50 -0.08
CA VAL A 116 12.44 3.33 1.11
C VAL A 116 13.48 4.37 0.74
N ASP A 117 13.01 5.50 0.23
CA ASP A 117 13.87 6.50 -0.43
C ASP A 117 14.72 5.84 -1.54
N GLY A 118 16.05 5.93 -1.47
CA GLY A 118 16.95 5.26 -2.42
C GLY A 118 17.22 3.78 -2.15
N MET A 119 16.74 3.21 -1.04
CA MET A 119 16.85 1.78 -0.75
C MET A 119 15.72 1.01 -1.44
N ILE A 120 16.04 -0.15 -2.03
CA ILE A 120 15.07 -1.02 -2.70
C ILE A 120 15.14 -2.42 -2.08
N ILE A 121 13.99 -2.93 -1.63
CA ILE A 121 13.81 -4.34 -1.30
C ILE A 121 13.08 -4.98 -2.48
N ASP A 122 13.72 -5.97 -3.11
CA ASP A 122 13.19 -6.70 -4.26
C ASP A 122 13.15 -8.19 -3.93
N PRO A 123 11.97 -8.83 -3.86
CA PRO A 123 11.87 -10.26 -3.55
C PRO A 123 12.27 -11.17 -4.73
N SER A 124 12.54 -10.62 -5.91
CA SER A 124 12.95 -11.42 -7.07
C SER A 124 14.30 -12.11 -6.86
N GLY A 125 14.51 -13.25 -7.54
CA GLY A 125 15.79 -13.98 -7.50
C GLY A 125 16.20 -14.53 -6.13
N GLY A 126 15.25 -14.71 -5.21
CA GLY A 126 15.52 -15.13 -3.82
C GLY A 126 15.63 -13.98 -2.82
N GLY A 127 15.54 -12.74 -3.29
CA GLY A 127 15.49 -11.55 -2.46
C GLY A 127 16.80 -10.76 -2.47
N SER A 128 16.67 -9.44 -2.59
CA SER A 128 17.77 -8.50 -2.42
C SER A 128 17.32 -7.22 -1.70
N VAL A 129 18.31 -6.57 -1.08
CA VAL A 129 18.23 -5.21 -0.57
C VAL A 129 19.36 -4.42 -1.23
N THR A 130 19.00 -3.44 -2.04
CA THR A 130 19.93 -2.52 -2.70
C THR A 130 19.93 -1.18 -1.98
N PHE A 131 21.12 -0.65 -1.71
CA PHE A 131 21.33 0.64 -1.05
C PHE A 131 21.79 1.70 -2.06
N PRO A 132 21.59 3.00 -1.74
CA PRO A 132 22.21 4.08 -2.50
C PRO A 132 23.73 3.89 -2.62
N GLY A 133 24.29 4.17 -3.79
CA GLY A 133 25.73 3.97 -4.05
C GLY A 133 26.12 2.55 -4.50
N GLY A 134 25.14 1.67 -4.76
CA GLY A 134 25.35 0.41 -5.47
C GLY A 134 25.65 -0.81 -4.59
N ALA A 135 25.58 -0.67 -3.26
CA ALA A 135 25.77 -1.79 -2.36
C ALA A 135 24.52 -2.68 -2.37
N GLU A 136 24.72 -3.99 -2.31
CA GLU A 136 23.63 -4.97 -2.39
C GLU A 136 23.85 -6.07 -1.36
N VAL A 137 22.78 -6.46 -0.66
CA VAL A 137 22.69 -7.72 0.07
C VAL A 137 21.69 -8.59 -0.66
N SER A 138 22.11 -9.76 -1.15
CA SER A 138 21.21 -10.65 -1.90
C SER A 138 21.38 -12.12 -1.55
N ALA A 139 20.32 -12.88 -1.81
CA ALA A 139 20.42 -14.32 -1.89
C ALA A 139 21.39 -14.71 -3.00
N ASP A 140 22.23 -15.71 -2.75
CA ASP A 140 23.02 -16.30 -3.81
C ASP A 140 22.21 -17.38 -4.55
N PRO A 141 22.31 -17.48 -5.90
CA PRO A 141 21.60 -18.51 -6.66
C PRO A 141 21.90 -19.95 -6.22
N GLY A 142 23.07 -20.22 -5.65
CA GLY A 142 23.46 -21.52 -5.11
C GLY A 142 23.02 -21.78 -3.65
N GLY A 143 22.28 -20.84 -3.06
CA GLY A 143 21.94 -20.82 -1.65
C GLY A 143 22.99 -20.10 -0.80
N GLY A 144 22.53 -19.33 0.17
CA GLY A 144 23.37 -18.47 1.01
C GLY A 144 23.09 -16.99 0.79
N ILE A 145 23.96 -16.14 1.34
CA ILE A 145 23.84 -14.69 1.31
C ILE A 145 25.16 -14.09 0.85
N ARG A 146 25.06 -13.06 0.02
CA ARG A 146 26.19 -12.23 -0.41
C ARG A 146 25.91 -10.76 -0.12
N MET A 147 26.95 -10.05 0.32
CA MET A 147 26.99 -8.60 0.39
C MET A 147 28.01 -8.13 -0.64
N ILE A 148 27.61 -7.29 -1.59
CA ILE A 148 28.41 -6.89 -2.75
C ILE A 148 28.51 -5.37 -2.81
N GLN A 149 29.72 -4.87 -3.12
CA GLN A 149 29.96 -3.47 -3.48
C GLN A 149 31.03 -3.45 -4.58
N GLY A 150 30.62 -3.28 -5.83
CA GLY A 150 31.51 -3.40 -6.98
C GLY A 150 32.19 -4.78 -7.01
N ALA A 151 33.52 -4.81 -6.97
CA ALA A 151 34.31 -6.05 -6.99
C ALA A 151 34.52 -6.69 -5.60
N ASN A 152 34.02 -6.05 -4.54
CA ASN A 152 34.20 -6.51 -3.16
C ASN A 152 33.00 -7.33 -2.73
N ARG A 153 33.24 -8.39 -1.94
CA ARG A 153 32.19 -9.30 -1.52
C ARG A 153 32.44 -9.90 -0.15
N VAL A 154 31.39 -9.97 0.66
CA VAL A 154 31.28 -10.89 1.79
C VAL A 154 30.27 -11.97 1.39
N TYR A 155 30.64 -13.23 1.57
CA TYR A 155 29.83 -14.36 1.11
C TYR A 155 29.76 -15.44 2.17
N VAL A 156 28.54 -15.96 2.38
CA VAL A 156 28.25 -17.12 3.22
C VAL A 156 27.34 -18.05 2.42
N GLY A 157 27.86 -19.19 1.98
CA GLY A 157 27.09 -20.24 1.32
C GLY A 157 27.40 -21.62 1.89
N SER A 158 26.71 -22.63 1.36
CA SER A 158 26.78 -24.00 1.87
C SER A 158 28.16 -24.67 1.80
N GLY A 159 29.02 -24.24 0.85
CA GLY A 159 30.35 -24.81 0.65
C GLY A 159 31.52 -23.84 0.86
N LEU A 160 31.24 -22.55 1.06
CA LEU A 160 32.27 -21.51 1.13
C LEU A 160 31.80 -20.34 1.99
N VAL A 161 32.67 -19.87 2.87
CA VAL A 161 32.57 -18.56 3.50
C VAL A 161 33.78 -17.74 3.04
N SER A 162 33.58 -16.51 2.56
CA SER A 162 34.70 -15.71 2.07
C SER A 162 34.53 -14.21 2.25
N LEU A 163 35.68 -13.54 2.41
CA LEU A 163 35.84 -12.09 2.31
C LEU A 163 36.72 -11.81 1.08
N GLN A 164 36.27 -10.93 0.20
CA GLN A 164 36.96 -10.59 -1.04
C GLN A 164 37.08 -9.07 -1.19
N TYR A 165 38.29 -8.63 -1.52
CA TYR A 165 38.60 -7.25 -1.91
C TYR A 165 39.36 -7.26 -3.23
N GLY A 166 38.69 -6.90 -4.33
CA GLY A 166 39.22 -7.08 -5.68
C GLY A 166 39.65 -8.52 -5.95
N THR A 167 40.95 -8.75 -6.15
CA THR A 167 41.54 -10.08 -6.39
C THR A 167 42.02 -10.80 -5.13
N ARG A 168 42.07 -10.11 -3.99
CA ARG A 168 42.49 -10.67 -2.71
C ARG A 168 41.30 -11.28 -1.99
N SER A 169 41.53 -12.40 -1.32
CA SER A 169 40.46 -13.06 -0.56
C SER A 169 40.97 -13.86 0.63
N TYR A 170 40.10 -14.01 1.63
CA TYR A 170 40.20 -15.04 2.64
C TYR A 170 38.96 -15.91 2.53
N SER A 171 39.14 -17.23 2.55
CA SER A 171 38.06 -18.19 2.34
C SER A 171 38.22 -19.41 3.22
N ILE A 172 37.10 -19.97 3.64
CA ILE A 172 37.00 -21.21 4.40
C ILE A 172 36.04 -22.12 3.65
N SER A 173 36.44 -23.37 3.46
CA SER A 173 35.63 -24.42 2.83
C SER A 173 35.90 -25.75 3.52
N ALA A 174 35.23 -26.82 3.08
CA ALA A 174 35.52 -28.19 3.55
C ALA A 174 36.99 -28.61 3.34
N SER A 175 37.70 -28.00 2.39
CA SER A 175 39.12 -28.23 2.13
C SER A 175 40.05 -27.41 3.04
N GLY A 176 39.52 -26.62 3.98
CA GLY A 176 40.27 -25.81 4.93
C GLY A 176 40.25 -24.31 4.62
N HIS A 177 41.27 -23.61 5.10
CA HIS A 177 41.44 -22.16 4.99
C HIS A 177 42.33 -21.80 3.79
N ARG A 178 41.93 -20.80 3.02
CA ARG A 178 42.70 -20.31 1.86
C ARG A 178 42.77 -18.79 1.85
N MET A 179 43.98 -18.28 1.66
CA MET A 179 44.26 -16.87 1.35
C MET A 179 44.59 -16.74 -0.14
N GLY A 180 43.74 -16.06 -0.90
CA GLY A 180 43.90 -15.80 -2.33
C GLY A 180 44.54 -14.44 -2.60
N GLY A 181 45.40 -14.35 -3.61
CA GLY A 181 45.97 -13.08 -4.06
C GLY A 181 47.01 -12.48 -3.11
N LEU A 182 47.65 -13.28 -2.24
CA LEU A 182 48.76 -12.82 -1.41
C LEU A 182 49.91 -12.31 -2.29
N ASN A 183 50.52 -11.22 -1.86
CA ASN A 183 51.79 -10.76 -2.44
C ASN A 183 52.86 -11.83 -2.17
N VAL A 184 53.89 -11.86 -3.01
CA VAL A 184 55.06 -12.74 -2.80
C VAL A 184 56.21 -11.98 -2.17
N ARG A 185 57.06 -12.68 -1.42
CA ARG A 185 58.29 -12.12 -0.84
C ARG A 185 59.38 -13.19 -0.85
N GLU A 186 60.60 -12.79 -1.22
CA GLU A 186 61.76 -13.69 -1.24
C GLU A 186 62.15 -14.10 0.19
N SER A 187 62.63 -15.34 0.35
CA SER A 187 63.02 -15.90 1.65
C SER A 187 64.07 -15.04 2.38
N ALA A 188 65.04 -14.50 1.62
CA ALA A 188 66.07 -13.62 2.15
C ALA A 188 65.50 -12.34 2.80
N LEU A 189 64.37 -11.84 2.29
CA LEU A 189 63.70 -10.65 2.82
C LEU A 189 62.72 -10.98 3.94
N ALA A 190 62.53 -12.26 4.27
CA ALA A 190 61.59 -12.76 5.27
C ALA A 190 62.30 -13.56 6.38
N ASN A 191 63.48 -13.10 6.79
CA ASN A 191 64.30 -13.72 7.84
C ASN A 191 64.61 -15.22 7.60
N GLY A 192 64.75 -15.63 6.34
CA GLY A 192 65.01 -17.03 5.98
C GLY A 192 63.80 -17.95 6.10
N ALA A 193 62.57 -17.41 6.10
CA ALA A 193 61.36 -18.22 6.11
C ALA A 193 61.33 -19.20 4.93
N PRO A 194 60.94 -20.48 5.12
CA PRO A 194 60.91 -21.46 4.03
C PRO A 194 59.92 -21.06 2.91
N ALA A 195 60.28 -21.35 1.66
CA ALA A 195 59.39 -21.16 0.52
C ALA A 195 58.07 -21.95 0.70
N GLY A 196 56.96 -21.34 0.26
CA GLY A 196 55.61 -21.90 0.41
C GLY A 196 54.93 -21.60 1.75
N THR A 197 55.65 -21.07 2.74
CA THR A 197 55.05 -20.61 4.00
C THR A 197 54.32 -19.28 3.84
N VAL A 198 53.42 -19.00 4.78
CA VAL A 198 52.82 -17.67 4.94
C VAL A 198 53.59 -16.93 6.02
N TRP A 199 54.01 -15.71 5.71
CA TRP A 199 54.80 -14.88 6.62
C TRP A 199 54.21 -13.48 6.71
N ALA A 200 54.30 -12.86 7.89
CA ALA A 200 53.81 -11.51 8.14
C ALA A 200 54.96 -10.58 8.55
N ASP A 201 54.97 -9.35 8.02
CA ASP A 201 55.88 -8.31 8.49
C ASP A 201 55.30 -7.49 9.65
N GLU A 202 56.14 -6.64 10.22
CA GLU A 202 55.79 -5.73 11.32
C GLU A 202 54.72 -4.69 10.93
N SER A 203 54.48 -4.47 9.63
CA SER A 203 53.43 -3.58 9.12
C SER A 203 52.08 -4.28 8.94
N GLY A 204 52.01 -5.58 9.23
CA GLY A 204 50.81 -6.40 9.05
C GLY A 204 50.60 -6.91 7.62
N GLY A 205 51.57 -6.73 6.73
CA GLY A 205 51.55 -7.31 5.38
C GLY A 205 51.72 -8.82 5.45
N VAL A 206 50.87 -9.57 4.75
CA VAL A 206 50.92 -11.04 4.67
C VAL A 206 51.38 -11.47 3.29
N TYR A 207 52.39 -12.33 3.24
CA TYR A 207 53.05 -12.75 2.00
C TYR A 207 53.14 -14.27 1.92
N ARG A 208 53.11 -14.78 0.68
CA ARG A 208 53.56 -16.13 0.38
C ARG A 208 55.06 -16.09 0.08
N ILE A 209 55.85 -16.88 0.78
CA ILE A 209 57.29 -16.88 0.57
C ILE A 209 57.67 -17.66 -0.68
N ILE A 210 58.55 -17.08 -1.48
CA ILE A 210 59.18 -17.69 -2.66
C ILE A 210 60.68 -17.86 -2.38
N PRO A 211 61.38 -18.75 -3.10
CA PRO A 211 62.83 -18.95 -2.93
C PRO A 211 63.60 -17.64 -2.93
#